data_AF-A0A1W9PXI9-F1
#
_entry.id   AF-A0A1W9PXI9-F1
#
_cell.length_a   1.000
_cell.length_b   1.000
_cell.length_c   1.000
_cell.angle_alpha   90.00
_cell.angle_beta   90.00
_cell.angle_gamma   90.00
#
_symmetry.space_group_name_H-M   'P 1'
#
loop_
_entity.id
_entity.type
_entity.pdbx_description
1 polymer ?
#
loop_
_entity_poly.entity_id
_entity_poly.type
_entity_poly.pdbx_seq_one_letter_code
_entity_poly.pdbx_strand_id
1 'polypeptide(L)' 'MSSREEQVLRAAKEVAVKFIEVGRVSPSNFPEIFRNIYEAIDRAAGKTKDNESAAAKKKKS' A
#
# COMPACT_ATOMS: atom_id res chain seq x y z
N MET A 1 2.11 -16.64 -8.35
CA MET A 1 1.31 -15.50 -7.86
C MET A 1 -0.09 -16.00 -7.60
N SER A 2 -0.61 -15.79 -6.40
CA SER A 2 -2.03 -15.98 -6.09
C SER A 2 -2.88 -15.01 -6.90
N SER A 3 -4.12 -15.39 -7.25
CA SER A 3 -5.08 -14.49 -7.92
C SER A 3 -5.26 -13.17 -7.15
N ARG A 4 -5.19 -13.22 -5.82
CA ARG A 4 -5.23 -12.02 -4.97
C ARG A 4 -4.01 -11.13 -5.14
N GLU A 5 -2.80 -11.71 -5.16
CA GLU A 5 -1.56 -10.95 -5.35
C GLU A 5 -1.56 -10.20 -6.68
N GLU A 6 -2.05 -10.87 -7.73
CA GLU A 6 -2.23 -10.26 -9.05
C GLU A 6 -3.24 -9.11 -9.04
N GLN A 7 -4.38 -9.29 -8.37
CA GLN A 7 -5.40 -8.23 -8.21
C GLN A 7 -4.84 -7.02 -7.46
N VAL A 8 -4.11 -7.24 -6.36
CA VAL A 8 -3.47 -6.17 -5.59
C VAL A 8 -2.43 -5.43 -6.44
N LEU A 9 -1.56 -6.17 -7.15
CA LEU A 9 -0.56 -5.57 -8.03
C LEU A 9 -1.19 -4.77 -9.17
N ARG A 10 -2.28 -5.27 -9.76
CA ARG A 10 -2.98 -4.56 -10.83
C ARG A 10 -3.59 -3.25 -10.34
N ALA A 11 -4.32 -3.29 -9.22
CA ALA A 11 -4.91 -2.10 -8.63
C ALA A 11 -3.83 -1.07 -8.21
N ALA A 12 -2.73 -1.51 -7.59
CA ALA A 12 -1.65 -0.63 -7.19
C ALA A 12 -1.00 0.08 -8.39
N LYS A 13 -0.80 -0.62 -9.51
CA LYS A 13 -0.28 -0.02 -10.75
C LYS A 13 -1.22 1.03 -11.30
N GLU A 14 -2.51 0.73 -11.39
CA GLU A 14 -3.51 1.67 -11.93
C GLU A 14 -3.59 2.95 -11.10
N VAL A 15 -3.59 2.85 -9.77
CA VAL A 15 -3.61 4.03 -8.87
C VAL A 15 -2.32 4.84 -8.99
N ALA A 16 -1.15 4.18 -9.00
CA ALA A 16 0.14 4.87 -9.10
C ALA A 16 0.28 5.63 -10.42
N VAL A 17 -0.08 5.00 -11.55
CA VAL A 17 -0.09 5.65 -12.87
C VAL A 17 -1.07 6.83 -12.86
N LYS A 18 -2.27 6.67 -12.29
CA LYS A 18 -3.25 7.75 -12.23
C LYS A 18 -2.73 8.98 -11.50
N PHE A 19 -2.04 8.81 -10.38
CA PHE A 19 -1.44 9.93 -9.64
C PHE A 19 -0.33 10.65 -10.42
N ILE A 20 0.42 9.93 -11.24
CA ILE A 20 1.40 10.53 -12.14
C ILE A 20 0.70 11.30 -13.26
N GLU A 21 -0.31 10.72 -13.90
CA GLU A 21 -1.09 11.36 -14.96
C GLU A 21 -1.76 12.66 -14.51
N VAL A 22 -2.29 12.69 -13.28
CA VAL A 22 -2.94 13.90 -12.72
C VAL A 22 -1.95 14.88 -12.07
N GLY A 23 -0.64 14.61 -12.17
CA GLY A 23 0.41 15.50 -11.65
C GLY A 23 0.48 15.57 -10.12
N ARG A 24 -0.06 14.59 -9.39
CA ARG A 24 0.01 14.53 -7.92
C ARG A 24 1.28 13.87 -7.41
N VAL A 25 1.92 13.06 -8.25
CA VAL A 25 3.16 12.34 -7.94
C VAL A 25 4.13 12.52 -9.11
N SER A 26 5.38 12.88 -8.80
CA SER A 26 6.44 12.88 -9.81
C SER A 26 6.87 11.44 -10.15
N PRO A 27 7.15 11.12 -11.42
CA PRO A 27 7.75 9.84 -11.81
C PRO A 27 9.01 9.49 -11.01
N SER A 28 9.79 10.49 -10.59
CA SER A 28 11.02 10.29 -9.80
C SER A 28 10.75 9.70 -8.41
N ASN A 29 9.56 9.91 -7.84
CA ASN A 29 9.15 9.38 -6.54
C ASN A 29 8.38 8.06 -6.64
N PHE A 30 8.23 7.49 -7.84
CA PHE A 30 7.44 6.29 -8.07
C PHE A 30 7.80 5.11 -7.14
N PRO A 31 9.08 4.75 -6.89
CA PRO A 31 9.41 3.56 -6.09
C PRO A 31 8.89 3.62 -4.64
N GLU A 32 8.88 4.81 -4.05
CA GLU A 32 8.39 5.04 -2.69
C GLU A 32 6.86 5.05 -2.67
N ILE A 33 6.26 5.83 -3.57
CA ILE A 33 4.81 5.99 -3.65
C ILE A 33 4.11 4.67 -4.02
N PHE A 34 4.65 3.91 -4.97
CA PHE A 34 4.10 2.62 -5.37
C PHE A 34 4.06 1.64 -4.19
N ARG A 35 5.09 1.64 -3.34
CA ARG A 35 5.15 0.81 -2.13
C ARG A 35 4.03 1.17 -1.15
N ASN A 36 3.84 2.46 -0.90
CA ASN A 36 2.78 2.95 -0.01
C ASN A 36 1.37 2.59 -0.53
N ILE A 37 1.15 2.76 -1.84
CA ILE A 37 -0.12 2.38 -2.50
C ILE A 37 -0.35 0.87 -2.42
N TYR A 38 0.66 0.07 -2.76
CA TYR A 38 0.59 -1.38 -2.71
C TYR A 38 0.24 -1.87 -1.31
N GLU A 39 0.92 -1.37 -0.27
CA GLU A 39 0.63 -1.74 1.12
C GLU A 39 -0.78 -1.35 1.54
N ALA A 40 -1.26 -0.16 1.16
CA ALA A 40 -2.61 0.29 1.49
C ALA A 40 -3.67 -0.62 0.86
N ILE A 41 -3.52 -0.98 -0.42
CA ILE A 41 -4.44 -1.86 -1.13
C ILE A 41 -4.36 -3.29 -0.61
N ASP A 42 -3.16 -3.81 -0.33
CA ASP A 42 -2.98 -5.17 0.19
C ASP A 42 -3.61 -5.32 1.58
N ARG A 43 -3.48 -4.31 2.44
CA ARG A 43 -4.18 -4.25 3.74
C ARG A 43 -5.69 -4.24 3.55
N ALA A 44 -6.20 -3.38 2.66
CA ALA A 44 -7.63 -3.30 2.35
C ALA A 44 -8.19 -4.60 1.74
N ALA A 45 -7.40 -5.30 0.93
CA ALA A 45 -7.73 -6.61 0.35
C ALA A 45 -7.67 -7.77 1.37
N GLY A 46 -7.54 -7.46 2.66
CA GLY A 46 -7.65 -8.42 3.75
C GLY A 46 -6.37 -9.18 4.02
N LYS A 47 -5.20 -8.52 4.05
CA LYS A 47 -3.98 -9.17 4.56
C LYS A 47 -4.16 -9.39 6.07
N THR A 48 -4.68 -10.56 6.42
CA THR A 48 -4.71 -11.05 7.79
C THR A 48 -3.28 -11.32 8.25
N LYS A 49 -2.66 -10.33 8.89
CA LYS A 49 -1.76 -10.53 10.02
C LYS A 49 -1.93 -9.37 11.00
N ASP A 50 -2.67 -9.66 12.06
CA ASP A 50 -2.44 -9.20 13.43
C ASP A 50 -1.20 -8.31 13.59
N ASN A 51 -1.38 -6.98 13.65
CA ASN A 51 -0.49 -6.15 14.44
C ASN A 51 -1.15 -4.84 14.87
N GLU A 52 -2.26 -4.99 15.58
CA GLU A 52 -2.78 -3.98 16.51
C GLU A 52 -2.00 -4.03 17.85
N SER A 53 -0.71 -4.42 17.86
CA SER A 53 0.12 -4.49 19.08
C SER A 53 1.26 -3.46 19.14
N ALA A 54 1.19 -2.35 18.39
CA ALA A 54 2.14 -1.24 18.55
C ALA A 54 1.54 0.01 19.22
N ALA A 55 0.21 0.08 19.45
CA ALA A 55 -0.43 1.29 19.97
C ALA A 55 -0.64 1.35 21.50
N ALA A 56 -0.43 0.26 22.27
CA ALA A 56 -0.85 0.24 23.69
C ALA A 56 0.24 0.00 24.77
N LYS A 57 1.50 -0.32 24.44
CA LYS A 57 2.52 -0.69 25.47
C LYS A 57 3.51 0.40 25.91
N LYS A 58 3.44 1.65 25.42
CA LYS A 58 4.40 2.71 25.81
C LYS A 58 3.92 3.66 26.93
N LYS A 59 2.82 3.36 27.63
CA LYS A 59 2.32 4.15 28.79
C LYS A 59 2.45 3.45 30.15
N LYS A 60 3.15 2.31 30.24
CA LYS A 60 3.38 1.61 31.52
C LYS A 60 4.75 0.92 31.56
N SER A 61 5.81 1.72 31.59
CA SER A 61 7.13 1.33 32.11
C SER A 61 7.78 2.57 32.71
#